data_AF-A0A8S8YS29-F1
#
_entry.id   AF-A0A8S8YS29-F1
#
_cell.length_a   1.000
_cell.length_b   1.000
_cell.length_c   1.000
_cell.angle_alpha   90.00
_cell.angle_beta   90.00
_cell.angle_gamma   90.00
#
_symmetry.space_group_name_H-M   'P 1'
#
loop_
_entity.id
_entity.type
_entity.pdbx_description
1 polymer ?
#
loop_
_entity_poly.entity_id
_entity_poly.type
_entity_poly.pdbx_seq_one_letter_code
_entity_poly.pdbx_strand_id
1 'polypeptide(L)' 'MGLGQDLFEWFEYYLQGRGTQPEQFAQIQRSDGQWRIEDIWPPSDSEDYVVETWRLWK' A
#
# COMPACT_ATOMS: atom_id res chain seq x y z
N MET A 1 1.36 -3.51 -13.76
CA MET A 1 0.15 -2.75 -13.39
C MET A 1 0.58 -1.35 -13.00
N GLY A 2 -0.26 -0.33 -13.17
CA GLY A 2 0.12 1.05 -12.87
C GLY A 2 -1.05 1.79 -12.26
N LEU A 3 -0.76 2.78 -11.41
CA LEU A 3 -1.75 3.49 -10.59
C LEU A 3 -2.99 3.98 -11.37
N GLY A 4 -2.81 4.41 -12.62
CA GLY A 4 -3.93 4.83 -13.46
C GLY A 4 -4.89 3.70 -13.84
N GLN A 5 -4.37 2.50 -14.12
CA GLN A 5 -5.18 1.32 -14.41
C GLN A 5 -5.91 0.86 -13.16
N ASP A 6 -5.20 0.81 -12.01
CA ASP A 6 -5.76 0.36 -10.74
C ASP A 6 -6.93 1.26 -10.30
N LEU A 7 -6.79 2.59 -10.47
CA LEU A 7 -7.87 3.55 -10.19
C LEU A 7 -9.03 3.44 -11.18
N PHE A 8 -8.73 3.19 -12.45
CA PHE A 8 -9.77 3.01 -13.46
C PHE A 8 -10.64 1.78 -13.14
N GLU A 9 -10.03 0.63 -12.87
CA GLU A 9 -10.71 -0.60 -12.47
C GLU A 9 -11.51 -0.42 -11.16
N TRP A 10 -10.95 0.34 -10.21
CA TRP A 10 -11.68 0.71 -8.98
C TRP A 10 -12.97 1.47 -9.28
N PHE A 11 -12.92 2.48 -10.16
CA PHE A 11 -14.11 3.23 -10.55
C PHE A 11 -15.13 2.37 -11.29
N GLU A 12 -14.69 1.50 -12.19
CA GLU A 12 -15.59 0.59 -12.90
C GLU A 12 -16.36 -0.30 -11.92
N TYR A 13 -15.67 -0.93 -10.97
CA TYR A 13 -16.29 -1.86 -10.04
C TYR A 13 -17.17 -1.15 -9.01
N TYR A 14 -16.64 -0.17 -8.28
CA TYR A 14 -17.34 0.41 -7.13
C TYR A 14 -18.34 1.51 -7.50
N LEU A 15 -18.14 2.26 -8.59
CA LEU A 15 -19.04 3.35 -8.98
C LEU A 15 -19.98 2.97 -10.13
N GLN A 16 -19.55 2.11 -11.04
CA GLN A 16 -20.32 1.76 -12.24
C GLN A 16 -20.95 0.36 -12.17
N GLY A 17 -20.57 -0.47 -11.19
CA GLY A 17 -21.10 -1.83 -11.03
C GLY A 17 -20.74 -2.76 -12.19
N ARG A 18 -19.60 -2.54 -12.84
CA ARG A 18 -19.09 -3.36 -13.95
C ARG A 18 -17.63 -3.74 -13.76
N GLY A 19 -17.17 -4.77 -14.47
CA GLY A 19 -15.80 -5.27 -14.33
C GLY A 19 -15.62 -6.22 -13.13
N THR A 20 -14.41 -6.72 -12.96
CA THR A 20 -14.04 -7.58 -11.82
C THR A 20 -13.68 -6.74 -10.61
N GLN A 21 -13.89 -7.29 -9.40
CA GLN A 21 -13.41 -6.63 -8.20
C GLN A 21 -11.89 -6.49 -8.27
N PRO A 22 -11.33 -5.27 -8.13
CA PRO A 22 -9.89 -5.08 -8.18
C PRO A 22 -9.23 -5.71 -6.95
N GLU A 23 -8.03 -6.23 -7.15
CA GLU A 23 -7.18 -6.70 -6.06
C GLU A 23 -6.78 -5.54 -5.14
N GLN A 24 -6.62 -5.85 -3.85
CA GLN A 24 -6.19 -4.89 -2.84
C GLN A 24 -4.82 -5.31 -2.34
N PHE A 25 -3.82 -4.48 -2.63
CA PHE A 25 -2.45 -4.65 -2.18
C PHE A 25 -1.83 -3.28 -1.89
N ALA A 26 -0.75 -3.23 -1.11
CA ALA A 26 0.07 -2.05 -0.97
C ALA A 26 1.20 -2.07 -2.01
N GLN A 27 1.29 -1.05 -2.85
CA GLN A 27 2.45 -0.82 -3.72
C GLN A 27 3.41 0.16 -3.05
N ILE A 28 4.66 -0.25 -2.84
CA ILE A 28 5.68 0.56 -2.18
C ILE A 28 6.83 0.78 -3.16
N GLN A 29 7.12 2.05 -3.46
CA GLN A 29 8.32 2.40 -4.19
C GLN A 29 9.49 2.51 -3.21
N ARG A 30 10.54 1.74 -3.48
CA ARG A 30 11.80 1.80 -2.75
C ARG A 30 12.64 2.96 -3.27
N SER A 31 13.56 3.45 -2.44
CA SER A 31 14.45 4.57 -2.78
C SER A 31 15.41 4.27 -3.95
N ASP A 32 15.64 3.00 -4.27
CA ASP A 32 16.40 2.53 -5.43
C ASP A 32 15.55 2.45 -6.72
N GLY A 33 14.29 2.89 -6.66
CA GLY A 33 13.35 2.88 -7.79
C GLY A 33 12.68 1.52 -8.02
N GLN A 34 13.01 0.48 -7.25
CA GLN A 34 12.31 -0.80 -7.31
C GLN A 34 10.92 -0.69 -6.67
N TRP A 35 10.00 -1.54 -7.12
CA TRP A 35 8.65 -1.64 -6.58
C TRP A 35 8.48 -2.96 -5.83
N ARG A 36 7.83 -2.89 -4.67
CA ARG A 36 7.36 -4.06 -3.90
C ARG A 36 5.84 -4.02 -3.80
N ILE A 37 5.22 -5.19 -3.84
CA ILE A 37 3.79 -5.38 -3.59
C ILE A 37 3.67 -6.15 -2.28
N GLU A 38 2.78 -5.71 -1.39
CA GLU A 38 2.43 -6.40 -0.15
C GLU A 38 0.94 -6.69 -0.12
N ASP A 39 0.57 -7.85 0.42
CA ASP A 39 -0.84 -8.19 0.65
C ASP A 39 -1.48 -7.34 1.76
N ILE A 40 -0.66 -6.84 2.70
CA ILE A 40 -1.09 -6.05 3.84
C ILE A 40 -0.09 -4.93 4.15
N TRP A 41 -0.60 -3.83 4.70
CA TRP A 41 0.22 -2.78 5.28
C TRP A 41 -0.10 -2.60 6.77
N PRO A 42 0.91 -2.55 7.67
CA PRO A 42 2.34 -2.75 7.42
C PRO A 42 2.66 -4.16 6.88
N PRO A 43 3.82 -4.37 6.21
CA PRO A 43 4.25 -5.69 5.78
C PRO A 43 4.23 -6.69 6.95
N SER A 44 3.86 -7.94 6.70
CA SER A 44 3.73 -8.95 7.77
C SER A 44 5.03 -9.22 8.55
N ASP A 45 6.17 -8.90 7.93
CA ASP A 45 7.53 -8.99 8.49
C ASP A 45 8.00 -7.68 9.15
N SER A 46 7.09 -6.74 9.41
CA SER A 46 7.43 -5.48 10.09
C SER A 46 7.75 -5.70 11.56
N GLU A 47 8.77 -5.00 12.05
CA GLU A 47 9.07 -4.89 13.47
C GLU A 47 8.47 -3.60 14.03
N ASP A 48 7.79 -3.71 15.18
CA ASP A 48 7.32 -2.54 15.92
C ASP A 48 8.50 -1.81 16.57
N TYR A 49 8.69 -0.54 16.22
CA TYR A 49 9.68 0.31 16.89
C TYR A 49 9.06 0.97 18.12
N VAL A 50 9.38 0.47 19.31
CA VAL A 50 9.03 1.14 20.57
C VAL A 50 9.94 2.35 20.75
N VAL A 51 9.40 3.55 20.54
CA VAL A 51 10.13 4.80 20.79
C VAL A 51 10.06 5.14 22.27
N GLU A 52 11.20 5.10 22.98
CA GLU A 52 11.29 5.64 24.33
C GLU A 52 11.27 7.17 24.29
N THR A 53 10.11 7.74 24.58
CA THR A 53 9.84 9.18 24.49
C THR A 53 10.74 10.03 25.40
N TRP A 54 11.30 9.47 26.46
CA TRP A 54 12.21 10.15 27.39
C TRP A 54 13.55 10.57 26.76
N ARG A 55 13.94 9.99 25.61
CA ARG A 55 15.16 10.36 24.86
C ARG A 55 14.97 11.56 23.92
N LEU A 56 13.73 11.95 23.63
CA LEU A 56 13.42 13.04 22.69
C LEU A 56 13.40 14.44 23.34
N TRP A 57 13.40 14.49 24.68
CA TRP A 57 13.32 15.74 25.46
C TRP A 57 14.61 16.06 26.22
N LYS A 58 15.76 15.52 25.77
CA LYS A 58 17.11 15.91 26.18
C LYS A 58 17.79 16.67 25.05
#